data_AF-A0A2E6VP44-F1
#
_entry.id   AF-A0A2E6VP44-F1
#
_cell.length_a   1.000
_cell.length_b   1.000
_cell.length_c   1.000
_cell.angle_alpha   90.00
_cell.angle_beta   90.00
_cell.angle_gamma   90.00
#
_symmetry.space_group_name_H-M   'P 1'
#
loop_
_entity.id
_entity.type
_entity.pdbx_description
1 polymer ?
#
loop_
_entity_poly.entity_id
_entity_poly.type
_entity_poly.pdbx_seq_one_letter_code
_entity_poly.pdbx_strand_id
1 'polypeptide(L)'
;MFAWLGPAQLSLAAETKNLKAAQADEQRAFDFIEAEDWCNATNSFLDAYEKAPIIDYLFNAAKAARLAGDRRQAMQLNIELLGQFPGSPLTAEVNKNNKELSDEMTQNGPGLTCPRKKTENSPASATTDAPPAPKPEPPQPAAQTVPNAPPADLPPAPAEATDGPDGLTIGVLTAGSVLTIAGIWGVYWGAASYMRGIEIFEDSEANPDDINLAAEYENHQVNYENRDRPILILGSGALAGGMMALGLGTWWFLSTPQE
;
A
#
# COMPACT_ATOMS: atom_id res chain seq x y z
N MET A 1 -16.40 -48.27 -8.34
CA MET A 1 -16.93 -46.89 -8.35
C MET A 1 -15.74 -45.95 -8.36
N PHE A 2 -15.49 -45.24 -9.46
CA PHE A 2 -14.47 -44.19 -9.52
C PHE A 2 -15.16 -42.86 -9.21
N ALA A 3 -14.81 -42.25 -8.08
CA ALA A 3 -15.26 -40.89 -7.77
C ALA A 3 -14.54 -39.93 -8.71
N TRP A 4 -15.30 -39.32 -9.63
CA TRP A 4 -14.79 -38.31 -10.54
C TRP A 4 -14.69 -36.99 -9.75
N LEU A 5 -13.48 -36.61 -9.37
CA LEU A 5 -13.23 -35.31 -8.74
C LEU A 5 -13.48 -34.24 -9.80
N GLY A 6 -14.50 -33.41 -9.58
CA GLY A 6 -14.86 -32.34 -10.51
C GLY A 6 -13.75 -31.29 -10.64
N PRO A 7 -13.68 -30.57 -11.78
CA PRO A 7 -12.62 -29.61 -12.10
C PRO A 7 -12.46 -28.47 -11.08
N ALA A 8 -13.47 -28.20 -10.25
CA ALA A 8 -13.41 -27.17 -9.20
C ALA A 8 -12.43 -27.50 -8.05
N GLN A 9 -12.17 -28.77 -7.75
CA GLN A 9 -11.24 -29.12 -6.65
C GLN A 9 -9.76 -28.99 -7.07
N LEU A 10 -9.47 -29.07 -8.36
CA LEU A 10 -8.11 -28.89 -8.87
C LEU A 10 -7.67 -27.41 -8.87
N SER A 11 -8.60 -26.45 -8.96
CA SER A 11 -8.23 -25.02 -8.92
C SER A 11 -7.82 -24.55 -7.53
N LEU A 12 -8.54 -24.97 -6.48
CA LEU A 12 -8.24 -24.62 -5.09
C LEU A 12 -6.87 -25.13 -4.62
N ALA A 13 -6.50 -26.36 -4.99
CA ALA A 13 -5.18 -26.91 -4.66
C ALA A 13 -4.04 -26.21 -5.40
N ALA A 14 -4.28 -25.73 -6.63
CA ALA A 14 -3.30 -24.94 -7.38
C ALA A 14 -3.15 -23.52 -6.80
N GLU A 15 -4.25 -22.90 -6.40
CA GLU A 15 -4.29 -21.56 -5.81
C GLU A 15 -3.54 -21.49 -4.47
N THR A 16 -3.76 -22.48 -3.59
CA THR A 16 -3.03 -22.59 -2.30
C THR A 16 -1.53 -22.82 -2.50
N LYS A 17 -1.13 -23.67 -3.44
CA LYS A 17 0.30 -23.88 -3.76
C LYS A 17 0.97 -22.60 -4.28
N ASN A 18 0.27 -21.85 -5.12
CA ASN A 18 0.76 -20.59 -5.66
C ASN A 18 0.90 -19.51 -4.58
N LEU A 19 -0.05 -19.44 -3.64
CA LEU A 19 0.02 -18.53 -2.51
C LEU A 19 1.25 -18.77 -1.63
N LYS A 20 1.49 -20.03 -1.24
CA LYS A 20 2.68 -20.38 -0.43
C LYS A 20 3.99 -20.04 -1.14
N ALA A 21 4.03 -20.24 -2.46
CA ALA A 21 5.20 -19.85 -3.26
C ALA A 21 5.36 -18.33 -3.32
N ALA A 22 4.28 -17.57 -3.47
CA ALA A 22 4.30 -16.10 -3.45
C ALA A 22 4.78 -15.55 -2.09
N GLN A 23 4.33 -16.13 -0.97
CA GLN A 23 4.81 -15.76 0.37
C GLN A 23 6.32 -15.95 0.54
N ALA A 24 6.89 -17.00 -0.06
CA ALA A 24 8.33 -17.22 -0.04
C ALA A 24 9.10 -16.14 -0.85
N ASP A 25 8.52 -15.62 -1.93
CA ASP A 25 9.08 -14.49 -2.69
C ASP A 25 8.92 -13.17 -1.94
N GLU A 26 7.79 -12.95 -1.28
CA GLU A 26 7.56 -11.81 -0.41
C GLU A 26 8.58 -11.76 0.74
N GLN A 27 8.80 -12.89 1.44
CA GLN A 27 9.82 -12.95 2.49
C GLN A 27 11.20 -12.59 1.95
N ARG A 28 11.58 -13.14 0.77
CA ARG A 28 12.82 -12.74 0.10
C ARG A 28 12.88 -11.24 -0.20
N ALA A 29 11.76 -10.65 -0.60
CA ALA A 29 11.68 -9.21 -0.86
C ALA A 29 11.95 -8.40 0.42
N PHE A 30 11.41 -8.83 1.56
CA PHE A 30 11.70 -8.21 2.86
C PHE A 30 13.15 -8.40 3.29
N ASP A 31 13.74 -9.59 3.09
CA ASP A 31 15.16 -9.82 3.35
C ASP A 31 16.04 -8.86 2.51
N PHE A 32 15.67 -8.60 1.24
CA PHE A 32 16.35 -7.62 0.40
C PHE A 32 16.12 -6.17 0.85
N ILE A 33 14.94 -5.84 1.40
CA ILE A 33 14.68 -4.52 2.01
C ILE A 33 15.60 -4.30 3.22
N GLU A 34 15.73 -5.30 4.10
CA GLU A 34 16.63 -5.24 5.26
C GLU A 34 18.10 -5.06 4.85
N ALA A 35 18.49 -5.63 3.71
CA ALA A 35 19.81 -5.47 3.11
C ALA A 35 19.98 -4.18 2.28
N GLU A 36 18.96 -3.31 2.22
CA GLU A 36 18.89 -2.11 1.36
C GLU A 36 19.12 -2.40 -0.14
N ASP A 37 18.87 -3.64 -0.59
CA ASP A 37 18.96 -4.07 -1.98
C ASP A 37 17.60 -3.92 -2.69
N TRP A 38 17.24 -2.66 -2.93
CA TRP A 38 15.92 -2.29 -3.44
C TRP A 38 15.58 -2.87 -4.82
N CYS A 39 16.58 -3.11 -5.69
CA CYS A 39 16.35 -3.72 -6.99
C CYS A 39 15.95 -5.19 -6.87
N ASN A 40 16.63 -5.95 -6.00
CA ASN A 40 16.27 -7.35 -5.76
C ASN A 40 14.95 -7.47 -4.97
N ALA A 41 14.67 -6.54 -4.07
CA ALA A 41 13.36 -6.44 -3.41
C ALA A 41 12.22 -6.22 -4.43
N THR A 42 12.40 -5.27 -5.35
CA THR A 42 11.44 -5.00 -6.45
C THR A 42 11.16 -6.27 -7.25
N ASN A 43 12.21 -6.97 -7.69
CA ASN A 43 12.06 -8.18 -8.48
C ASN A 43 11.36 -9.30 -7.70
N SER A 44 11.65 -9.44 -6.40
CA SER A 44 11.04 -10.47 -5.56
C SER A 44 9.55 -10.21 -5.33
N PHE A 45 9.12 -8.96 -5.14
CA PHE A 45 7.69 -8.64 -5.11
C PHE A 45 6.99 -8.91 -6.45
N LEU A 46 7.65 -8.64 -7.58
CA LEU A 46 7.08 -8.97 -8.89
C LEU A 46 6.98 -10.48 -9.10
N ASP A 47 7.96 -11.25 -8.63
CA ASP A 47 7.92 -12.71 -8.66
C ASP A 47 6.82 -13.27 -7.74
N ALA A 48 6.53 -12.60 -6.61
CA ALA A 48 5.37 -12.92 -5.76
C ALA A 48 4.05 -12.62 -6.48
N TYR A 49 3.94 -11.45 -7.13
CA TYR A 49 2.77 -11.03 -7.90
C TYR A 49 2.46 -11.98 -9.08
N GLU A 50 3.47 -12.46 -9.79
CA GLU A 50 3.30 -13.44 -10.87
C GLU A 50 2.73 -14.77 -10.39
N LYS A 51 2.98 -15.15 -9.14
CA LYS A 51 2.46 -16.38 -8.52
C LYS A 51 1.07 -16.16 -7.95
N ALA A 52 0.85 -15.05 -7.25
CA ALA A 52 -0.43 -14.65 -6.69
C ALA A 52 -0.66 -13.15 -6.96
N PRO A 53 -1.63 -12.76 -7.81
CA PRO A 53 -1.82 -11.37 -8.24
C PRO A 53 -2.50 -10.50 -7.16
N ILE A 54 -1.86 -10.37 -6.00
CA ILE A 54 -2.29 -9.55 -4.87
C ILE A 54 -1.80 -8.12 -5.10
N ILE A 55 -2.71 -7.15 -4.94
CA ILE A 55 -2.44 -5.72 -5.21
C ILE A 55 -1.26 -5.17 -4.41
N ASP A 56 -1.09 -5.62 -3.16
CA ASP A 56 -0.03 -5.17 -2.27
C ASP A 56 1.37 -5.54 -2.78
N TYR A 57 1.52 -6.67 -3.49
CA TYR A 57 2.80 -7.04 -4.10
C TYR A 57 3.20 -6.07 -5.21
N LEU A 58 2.25 -5.68 -6.07
CA LEU A 58 2.50 -4.72 -7.14
C LEU A 58 2.81 -3.32 -6.57
N PHE A 59 2.09 -2.92 -5.51
CA PHE A 59 2.33 -1.66 -4.82
C PHE A 59 3.70 -1.62 -4.12
N ASN A 60 4.06 -2.68 -3.41
CA ASN A 60 5.36 -2.79 -2.73
C ASN A 60 6.53 -2.86 -3.74
N ALA A 61 6.34 -3.53 -4.89
CA ALA A 61 7.29 -3.49 -5.99
C ALA A 61 7.53 -2.05 -6.49
N ALA A 62 6.47 -1.26 -6.69
CA ALA A 62 6.59 0.14 -7.11
C ALA A 62 7.35 1.00 -6.07
N LYS A 63 7.08 0.79 -4.78
CA LYS A 63 7.80 1.47 -3.69
C LYS A 63 9.28 1.10 -3.65
N ALA A 64 9.61 -0.18 -3.74
CA ALA A 64 10.99 -0.64 -3.79
C ALA A 64 11.71 -0.08 -5.03
N ALA A 65 11.07 -0.03 -6.19
CA ALA A 65 11.65 0.53 -7.42
C ALA A 65 11.98 2.03 -7.27
N ARG A 66 11.09 2.80 -6.63
CA ARG A 66 11.33 4.22 -6.32
C ARG A 66 12.55 4.38 -5.39
N LEU A 67 12.66 3.56 -4.35
CA LEU A 67 13.79 3.57 -3.41
C LEU A 67 15.11 3.15 -4.07
N ALA A 68 15.05 2.26 -5.07
CA ALA A 68 16.20 1.91 -5.91
C ALA A 68 16.64 3.04 -6.85
N GLY A 69 15.85 4.11 -6.96
CA GLY A 69 16.05 5.18 -7.92
C GLY A 69 15.58 4.84 -9.34
N ASP A 70 14.87 3.73 -9.56
CA ASP A 70 14.24 3.40 -10.85
C ASP A 70 12.86 4.04 -10.96
N ARG A 71 12.86 5.37 -11.14
CA ARG A 71 11.63 6.17 -11.18
C ARG A 71 10.72 5.78 -12.34
N ARG A 72 11.32 5.35 -13.46
CA ARG A 72 10.59 4.90 -14.64
C ARG A 72 9.84 3.61 -14.35
N GLN A 73 10.51 2.62 -13.75
CA GLN A 73 9.86 1.36 -13.38
C GLN A 73 8.79 1.59 -12.31
N ALA A 74 9.08 2.40 -11.29
CA ALA A 74 8.10 2.74 -10.26
C ALA A 74 6.81 3.35 -10.85
N MET A 75 6.94 4.30 -11.79
CA MET A 75 5.79 4.89 -12.47
C MET A 75 5.05 3.87 -13.33
N GLN A 76 5.76 3.00 -14.05
CA GLN A 76 5.13 1.96 -14.87
C GLN A 76 4.29 1.00 -14.00
N LEU A 77 4.82 0.54 -12.86
CA LEU A 77 4.11 -0.35 -11.93
C LEU A 77 2.88 0.32 -11.31
N ASN A 78 2.97 1.62 -10.99
CA ASN A 78 1.81 2.38 -10.51
C ASN A 78 0.71 2.52 -11.58
N ILE A 79 1.08 2.75 -12.84
CA ILE A 79 0.12 2.81 -13.95
C ILE A 79 -0.54 1.44 -14.14
N GLU A 80 0.23 0.36 -14.07
CA GLU A 80 -0.27 -1.01 -14.15
C GLU A 80 -1.28 -1.29 -13.02
N LEU A 81 -0.95 -0.90 -11.78
CA LEU A 81 -1.85 -1.05 -10.64
C LEU A 81 -3.19 -0.32 -10.86
N LEU A 82 -3.17 0.93 -11.32
CA LEU A 82 -4.39 1.69 -11.61
C LEU A 82 -5.20 1.09 -12.77
N GLY A 83 -4.53 0.50 -13.76
CA GLY A 83 -5.17 -0.15 -14.89
C GLY A 83 -5.83 -1.48 -14.52
N GLN A 84 -5.17 -2.28 -13.69
CA GLN A 84 -5.66 -3.61 -13.29
C GLN A 84 -6.69 -3.54 -12.15
N PHE A 85 -6.54 -2.58 -11.22
CA PHE A 85 -7.37 -2.48 -10.01
C PHE A 85 -8.03 -1.10 -9.88
N PRO A 86 -8.90 -0.71 -10.84
CA PRO A 86 -9.59 0.56 -10.76
C PRO A 86 -10.48 0.63 -9.51
N GLY A 87 -10.39 1.71 -8.74
CA GLY A 87 -11.18 1.91 -7.51
C GLY A 87 -10.60 1.25 -6.26
N SER A 88 -9.37 0.71 -6.34
CA SER A 88 -8.63 0.24 -5.16
C SER A 88 -8.52 1.34 -4.08
N PRO A 89 -8.51 0.99 -2.78
CA PRO A 89 -8.23 1.94 -1.71
C PRO A 89 -6.85 2.63 -1.86
N LEU A 90 -5.91 2.01 -2.59
CA LEU A 90 -4.58 2.57 -2.89
C LEU A 90 -4.59 3.65 -3.98
N THR A 91 -5.70 3.86 -4.69
CA THR A 91 -5.78 4.78 -5.84
C THR A 91 -5.31 6.20 -5.50
N ALA A 92 -5.72 6.72 -4.34
CA ALA A 92 -5.33 8.06 -3.90
C ALA A 92 -3.82 8.18 -3.66
N GLU A 93 -3.23 7.17 -3.02
CA GLU A 93 -1.79 7.12 -2.74
C GLU A 93 -0.97 6.93 -4.01
N VAL A 94 -1.41 6.04 -4.91
CA VAL A 94 -0.74 5.79 -6.20
C VAL A 94 -0.76 7.04 -7.10
N ASN A 95 -1.88 7.77 -7.13
CA ASN A 95 -1.96 9.05 -7.86
C ASN A 95 -1.00 10.11 -7.29
N LYS A 96 -0.88 10.19 -5.97
CA LYS A 96 0.09 11.06 -5.30
C LYS A 96 1.53 10.66 -5.68
N ASN A 97 1.86 9.38 -5.60
CA ASN A 97 3.17 8.85 -5.97
C ASN A 97 3.52 9.13 -7.44
N ASN A 98 2.56 8.99 -8.36
CA ASN A 98 2.78 9.28 -9.77
C ASN A 98 3.08 10.75 -10.02
N LYS A 99 2.42 11.67 -9.30
CA LYS A 99 2.73 13.09 -9.37
C LYS A 99 4.15 13.37 -8.90
N GLU A 100 4.52 12.86 -7.72
CA GLU A 100 5.87 13.02 -7.15
C GLU A 100 6.95 12.44 -8.07
N LEU A 101 6.74 11.23 -8.61
CA LEU A 101 7.65 10.60 -9.56
C LEU A 101 7.81 11.42 -10.85
N SER A 102 6.73 12.00 -11.37
CA SER A 102 6.79 12.89 -12.54
C SER A 102 7.66 14.12 -12.27
N ASP A 103 7.51 14.73 -11.09
CA ASP A 103 8.30 15.89 -10.67
C ASP A 103 9.78 15.48 -10.49
N GLU A 104 10.05 14.37 -9.80
CA GLU A 104 11.39 13.83 -9.62
C GLU A 104 12.07 13.48 -10.94
N MET A 105 11.34 12.91 -11.90
CA MET A 105 11.90 12.60 -13.23
C MET A 105 12.22 13.84 -14.04
N THR A 106 11.44 14.92 -13.88
CA THR A 106 11.73 16.20 -14.52
C THR A 106 13.01 16.82 -13.96
N GLN A 107 13.24 16.69 -12.65
CA GLN A 107 14.41 17.26 -11.97
C GLN A 107 15.68 16.41 -12.11
N ASN A 108 15.56 15.09 -11.94
CA ASN A 108 16.68 14.17 -11.76
C ASN A 108 16.80 13.13 -12.89
N GLY A 109 15.92 13.19 -13.90
CA GLY A 109 15.81 12.18 -14.94
C GLY A 109 15.18 10.86 -14.46
N PRO A 110 15.08 9.87 -15.36
CA PRO A 110 14.39 8.60 -15.10
C PRO A 110 15.09 7.70 -14.06
N GLY A 111 16.33 8.03 -13.70
CA GLY A 111 17.11 7.30 -12.71
C GLY A 111 17.77 6.02 -13.23
N LEU A 112 18.18 5.15 -12.31
CA LEU A 112 18.89 3.89 -12.59
C LEU A 112 17.89 2.80 -12.95
N THR A 113 18.19 2.00 -13.96
CA THR A 113 17.32 0.86 -14.30
C THR A 113 17.70 -0.36 -13.49
N CYS A 114 16.75 -0.90 -12.71
CA CYS A 114 16.95 -2.17 -12.02
C CYS A 114 16.92 -3.31 -13.04
N PRO A 115 18.00 -4.11 -13.18
CA PRO A 115 17.99 -5.23 -14.09
C PRO A 115 17.02 -6.29 -13.56
N ARG A 116 15.89 -6.48 -14.26
CA ARG A 116 15.03 -7.62 -13.99
C ARG A 116 15.76 -8.87 -14.46
N LYS A 117 16.23 -9.69 -13.52
CA LYS A 117 16.62 -11.06 -13.84
C LYS A 117 15.35 -11.76 -14.29
N LYS A 118 15.16 -11.86 -15.60
CA LYS A 118 14.05 -12.62 -16.15
C LYS A 118 14.25 -14.05 -15.71
N THR A 119 13.47 -14.49 -14.73
CA THR A 119 13.47 -15.89 -14.30
C THR A 119 13.13 -16.72 -15.53
N GLU A 120 14.11 -17.45 -16.03
CA GLU A 120 14.10 -18.14 -17.34
C GLU A 120 12.97 -19.18 -17.46
N ASN A 121 12.26 -19.43 -16.37
CA ASN A 121 11.15 -20.37 -16.24
C ASN A 121 9.76 -19.75 -16.36
N SER A 122 9.62 -18.44 -16.60
CA SER A 122 8.30 -17.88 -16.93
C SER A 122 7.90 -18.43 -18.30
N PRO A 123 6.88 -19.32 -18.38
CA PRO A 123 6.51 -19.98 -19.62
C PRO A 123 6.21 -18.90 -20.64
N ALA A 124 7.02 -18.84 -21.71
CA ALA A 124 6.91 -17.84 -22.75
C ALA A 124 5.43 -17.68 -23.08
N SER A 125 4.85 -16.51 -22.74
CA SER A 125 3.46 -16.21 -23.05
C SER A 125 3.28 -16.59 -24.52
N ALA A 126 2.53 -17.66 -24.74
CA ALA A 126 2.30 -18.18 -26.06
C ALA A 126 1.82 -16.98 -26.87
N THR A 127 2.60 -16.61 -27.87
CA THR A 127 2.27 -15.51 -28.75
C THR A 127 1.02 -15.98 -29.47
N THR A 128 -0.15 -15.64 -28.91
CA THR A 128 -1.43 -15.86 -29.56
C THR A 128 -1.30 -15.11 -30.87
N ASP A 129 -1.20 -15.86 -31.96
CA ASP A 129 -1.20 -15.34 -33.32
C ASP A 129 -2.25 -14.24 -33.38
N ALA A 130 -1.77 -13.00 -33.57
CA ALA A 130 -2.62 -11.84 -33.64
C ALA A 130 -3.71 -12.14 -34.68
N PRO A 131 -5.00 -12.02 -34.32
CA PRO A 131 -6.07 -12.18 -35.29
C PRO A 131 -5.76 -11.31 -36.52
N PRO A 132 -5.88 -11.85 -37.74
CA PRO A 132 -5.54 -11.11 -38.96
C PRO A 132 -6.25 -9.77 -38.96
N ALA A 133 -5.50 -8.72 -39.29
CA ALA A 133 -5.93 -7.33 -39.21
C ALA A 133 -7.36 -7.16 -39.76
N PRO A 134 -8.29 -6.55 -39.00
CA PRO A 134 -9.63 -6.27 -39.50
C PRO A 134 -9.55 -5.40 -40.76
N LYS A 135 -10.30 -5.81 -41.78
CA LYS A 135 -10.45 -5.12 -43.07
C LYS A 135 -10.85 -3.65 -42.82
N PRO A 136 -10.33 -2.67 -43.60
CA PRO A 136 -10.62 -1.24 -43.39
C PRO A 136 -12.13 -0.98 -43.35
N GLU A 137 -12.60 -0.42 -42.24
CA GLU A 137 -13.99 0.00 -42.07
C GLU A 137 -14.26 1.29 -42.88
N PRO A 138 -15.42 1.44 -43.54
CA PRO A 138 -15.77 2.65 -44.28
C PRO A 138 -15.75 3.90 -43.40
N PRO A 139 -15.46 5.09 -43.97
CA PRO A 139 -15.36 6.34 -43.21
C PRO A 139 -16.65 6.62 -42.41
N GLN A 140 -16.50 6.70 -41.09
CA GLN A 140 -17.59 7.11 -40.18
C GLN A 140 -17.98 8.58 -40.44
N PRO A 141 -19.29 8.91 -40.45
CA PRO A 141 -19.78 10.29 -40.54
C PRO A 141 -19.28 11.15 -39.38
N ALA A 142 -18.95 12.41 -39.69
CA ALA A 142 -18.47 13.40 -38.73
C ALA A 142 -19.41 13.53 -37.50
N ALA A 143 -18.84 13.37 -36.31
CA ALA A 143 -19.55 13.56 -35.05
C ALA A 143 -19.99 15.02 -34.87
N GLN A 144 -21.25 15.20 -34.49
CA GLN A 144 -21.84 16.51 -34.17
C GLN A 144 -21.30 17.04 -32.84
N THR A 145 -20.89 18.30 -32.83
CA THR A 145 -20.50 19.05 -31.63
C THR A 145 -21.70 19.29 -30.72
N VAL A 146 -21.64 18.78 -29.49
CA VAL A 146 -22.63 19.09 -28.44
C VAL A 146 -22.28 20.44 -27.78
N PRO A 147 -23.25 21.36 -27.58
CA PRO A 147 -23.05 22.63 -26.91
C PRO A 147 -22.61 22.48 -25.44
N ASN A 148 -21.60 23.27 -25.06
CA ASN A 148 -21.04 23.36 -23.72
C ASN A 148 -22.08 23.88 -22.72
N ALA A 149 -22.29 23.17 -21.61
CA ALA A 149 -23.17 23.62 -20.53
C ALA A 149 -22.48 24.70 -19.64
N PRO A 150 -23.21 25.69 -19.10
CA PRO A 150 -22.63 26.70 -18.21
C PRO A 150 -22.17 26.12 -16.86
N PRO A 151 -21.13 26.69 -16.23
CA PRO A 151 -20.66 26.26 -14.91
C PRO A 151 -21.68 26.59 -13.81
N ALA A 152 -21.87 25.64 -12.89
CA ALA A 152 -22.67 25.81 -11.68
C ALA A 152 -21.87 26.58 -10.60
N ASP A 153 -22.55 27.48 -9.90
CA ASP A 153 -22.00 28.31 -8.83
C ASP A 153 -21.50 27.47 -7.63
N LEU A 154 -20.34 27.85 -7.11
CA LEU A 154 -19.70 27.24 -5.93
C LEU A 154 -20.36 27.73 -4.63
N PRO A 155 -20.48 26.88 -3.60
CA PRO A 155 -20.96 27.28 -2.28
C PRO A 155 -19.96 28.19 -1.53
N PRO A 156 -20.45 29.05 -0.62
CA PRO A 156 -19.62 30.00 0.13
C PRO A 156 -18.67 29.29 1.12
N ALA A 157 -17.48 29.87 1.27
CA ALA A 157 -16.43 29.40 2.18
C ALA A 157 -16.85 29.47 3.66
N PRO A 158 -16.36 28.56 4.53
CA PRO A 158 -16.57 28.64 5.97
C PRO A 158 -15.86 29.88 6.57
N ALA A 159 -16.55 30.56 7.49
CA ALA A 159 -16.04 31.73 8.18
C ALA A 159 -14.81 31.41 9.06
N GLU A 160 -13.81 32.27 8.98
CA GLU A 160 -12.61 32.27 9.83
C GLU A 160 -13.00 32.46 11.30
N ALA A 161 -12.48 31.60 12.18
CA ALA A 161 -12.58 31.76 13.61
C ALA A 161 -11.60 32.84 14.07
N THR A 162 -12.12 33.86 14.75
CA THR A 162 -11.36 35.01 15.25
C THR A 162 -10.34 34.63 16.31
N ASP A 163 -9.09 35.03 16.05
CA ASP A 163 -7.97 35.08 16.98
C ASP A 163 -8.25 36.02 18.16
N GLY A 164 -8.06 35.52 19.38
CA GLY A 164 -7.94 36.30 20.60
C GLY A 164 -6.51 36.16 21.18
N PRO A 165 -5.77 37.26 21.41
CA PRO A 165 -4.32 37.20 21.64
C PRO A 165 -3.85 36.80 23.06
N ASP A 166 -4.71 36.45 24.02
CA ASP A 166 -4.29 36.34 25.43
C ASP A 166 -4.34 34.91 26.04
N GLY A 167 -4.35 33.85 25.21
CA GLY A 167 -4.54 32.45 25.68
C GLY A 167 -3.37 31.47 25.48
N LEU A 168 -2.23 31.90 24.93
CA LEU A 168 -1.25 30.98 24.33
C LEU A 168 -0.35 30.22 25.33
N THR A 169 -0.26 30.64 26.59
CA THR A 169 0.78 30.14 27.52
C THR A 169 0.38 28.90 28.34
N ILE A 170 -0.91 28.52 28.39
CA ILE A 170 -1.39 27.35 29.17
C ILE A 170 -1.79 26.16 28.26
N GLY A 171 -1.97 26.37 26.95
CA GLY A 171 -2.44 25.32 26.02
C GLY A 171 -1.39 24.31 25.55
N VAL A 172 -0.09 24.66 25.59
CA VAL A 172 0.98 23.82 25.02
C VAL A 172 1.30 22.61 25.92
N LEU A 173 1.14 22.73 27.23
CA LEU A 173 1.39 21.63 28.17
C LEU A 173 0.26 20.59 28.23
N THR A 174 -1.00 20.98 27.98
CA THR A 174 -2.14 20.05 28.04
C THR A 174 -2.38 19.29 26.73
N ALA A 175 -2.17 19.93 25.58
CA ALA A 175 -2.34 19.29 24.26
C ALA A 175 -1.31 18.17 24.01
N GLY A 176 -0.05 18.36 24.43
CA GLY A 176 1.00 17.33 24.30
C GLY A 176 0.74 16.07 25.12
N SER A 177 0.17 16.20 26.33
CA SER A 177 -0.17 15.07 27.20
C SER A 177 -1.37 14.24 26.70
N VAL A 178 -2.38 14.86 26.06
CA VAL A 178 -3.55 14.12 25.56
C VAL A 178 -3.20 13.31 24.31
N LEU A 179 -2.37 13.86 23.42
CA LEU A 179 -1.93 13.17 22.20
C LEU A 179 -1.00 11.98 22.50
N THR A 180 -0.14 12.10 23.52
CA THR A 180 0.72 10.99 23.95
C THR A 180 -0.09 9.86 24.59
N ILE A 181 -1.07 10.15 25.46
CA ILE A 181 -1.91 9.11 26.08
C ILE A 181 -2.77 8.39 25.02
N ALA A 182 -3.39 9.14 24.10
CA ALA A 182 -4.14 8.54 23.00
C ALA A 182 -3.26 7.71 22.06
N GLY A 183 -2.03 8.19 21.77
CA GLY A 183 -1.04 7.46 21.00
C GLY A 183 -0.61 6.15 21.65
N ILE A 184 -0.33 6.14 22.97
CA ILE A 184 0.03 4.94 23.73
C ILE A 184 -1.10 3.90 23.68
N TRP A 185 -2.35 4.33 23.87
CA TRP A 185 -3.50 3.42 23.77
C TRP A 185 -3.67 2.85 22.36
N GLY A 186 -3.53 3.67 21.31
CA GLY A 186 -3.61 3.21 19.92
C GLY A 186 -2.52 2.19 19.56
N VAL A 187 -1.28 2.42 20.01
CA VAL A 187 -0.18 1.47 19.81
C VAL A 187 -0.42 0.17 20.60
N TYR A 188 -0.86 0.26 21.86
CA TYR A 188 -1.10 -0.92 22.69
C TYR A 188 -2.19 -1.83 22.10
N TRP A 189 -3.33 -1.26 21.68
CA TRP A 189 -4.42 -2.06 21.10
C TRP A 189 -4.08 -2.62 19.73
N GLY A 190 -3.43 -1.83 18.86
CA GLY A 190 -2.97 -2.33 17.56
C GLY A 190 -1.93 -3.46 17.70
N ALA A 191 -0.98 -3.32 18.64
CA ALA A 191 0.04 -4.34 18.88
C ALA A 191 -0.53 -5.59 19.54
N ALA A 192 -1.50 -5.46 20.44
CA ALA A 192 -2.16 -6.61 21.07
C ALA A 192 -2.91 -7.48 20.05
N SER A 193 -3.62 -6.86 19.10
CA SER A 193 -4.24 -7.60 17.99
C SER A 193 -3.19 -8.29 17.13
N TYR A 194 -2.09 -7.61 16.79
CA TYR A 194 -1.00 -8.22 16.03
C TYR A 194 -0.41 -9.46 16.73
N MET A 195 -0.11 -9.37 18.03
CA MET A 195 0.43 -10.48 18.81
C MET A 195 -0.53 -11.67 18.87
N ARG A 196 -1.84 -11.43 19.03
CA ARG A 196 -2.86 -12.49 18.99
C ARG A 196 -2.93 -13.16 17.61
N GLY A 197 -2.73 -12.41 16.54
CA GLY A 197 -2.63 -12.96 15.19
C GLY A 197 -1.46 -13.93 15.04
N ILE A 198 -0.32 -13.66 15.69
CA ILE A 198 0.85 -14.55 15.70
C ILE A 198 0.55 -15.85 16.46
N GLU A 199 -0.11 -15.77 17.61
CA GLU A 199 -0.49 -16.97 18.40
C GLU A 199 -1.45 -17.87 17.62
N ILE A 200 -2.48 -17.29 16.99
CA ILE A 200 -3.44 -18.05 16.17
C ILE A 200 -2.73 -18.66 14.95
N PHE A 201 -1.77 -17.95 14.36
CA PHE A 201 -0.97 -18.49 13.26
C PHE A 201 -0.15 -19.71 13.69
N GLU A 202 0.59 -19.60 14.79
CA GLU A 202 1.44 -20.67 15.32
C GLU A 202 0.60 -21.91 15.70
N ASP A 203 -0.57 -21.70 16.32
CA ASP A 203 -1.50 -22.80 16.61
C ASP A 203 -2.09 -23.43 15.34
N SER A 204 -2.30 -22.64 14.28
CA SER A 204 -2.83 -23.14 12.99
C SER A 204 -1.79 -23.94 12.23
N GLU A 205 -0.50 -23.59 12.33
CA GLU A 205 0.60 -24.40 11.79
C GLU A 205 0.79 -25.69 12.58
N ALA A 206 0.61 -25.64 13.92
CA ALA A 206 0.70 -26.81 14.77
C ALA A 206 -0.46 -27.80 14.55
N ASN A 207 -1.63 -27.32 14.11
CA ASN A 207 -2.85 -28.12 13.92
C ASN A 207 -3.50 -27.87 12.55
N PRO A 208 -2.87 -28.29 11.44
CA PRO A 208 -3.31 -27.95 10.08
C PRO A 208 -4.66 -28.58 9.68
N ASP A 209 -5.11 -29.61 10.40
CA ASP A 209 -6.39 -30.27 10.14
C ASP A 209 -7.59 -29.54 10.80
N ASP A 210 -7.33 -28.54 11.66
CA ASP A 210 -8.39 -27.76 12.31
C ASP A 210 -8.83 -26.59 11.42
N ILE A 211 -9.84 -26.86 10.59
CA ILE A 211 -10.47 -25.90 9.67
C ILE A 211 -11.00 -24.65 10.40
N ASN A 212 -11.37 -24.76 11.68
CA ASN A 212 -11.88 -23.61 12.42
C ASN A 212 -10.76 -22.63 12.74
N LEU A 213 -9.55 -23.11 13.02
CA LEU A 213 -8.39 -22.26 13.31
C LEU A 213 -7.93 -21.48 12.07
N ALA A 214 -7.93 -22.12 10.90
CA ALA A 214 -7.62 -21.44 9.65
C ALA A 214 -8.62 -20.33 9.33
N ALA A 215 -9.93 -20.60 9.52
CA ALA A 215 -10.97 -19.59 9.33
C ALA A 215 -10.91 -18.48 10.39
N GLU A 216 -10.53 -18.80 11.64
CA GLU A 216 -10.33 -17.82 12.70
C GLU A 216 -9.13 -16.92 12.39
N TYR A 217 -8.03 -17.47 11.89
CA TYR A 217 -6.87 -16.71 11.43
C TYR A 217 -7.23 -15.76 10.29
N GLU A 218 -7.94 -16.25 9.27
CA GLU A 218 -8.35 -15.43 8.11
C GLU A 218 -9.26 -14.27 8.54
N ASN A 219 -10.25 -14.53 9.40
CA ASN A 219 -11.10 -13.49 9.96
C ASN A 219 -10.30 -12.51 10.83
N HIS A 220 -9.33 -13.00 11.61
CA HIS A 220 -8.45 -12.16 12.40
C HIS A 220 -7.58 -11.26 11.52
N GLN A 221 -7.05 -11.77 10.40
CA GLN A 221 -6.26 -11.02 9.44
C GLN A 221 -7.08 -9.90 8.80
N VAL A 222 -8.30 -10.20 8.34
CA VAL A 222 -9.22 -9.21 7.76
C VAL A 222 -9.59 -8.11 8.76
N ASN A 223 -9.84 -8.48 10.02
CA ASN A 223 -10.11 -7.50 11.08
C ASN A 223 -8.88 -6.65 11.42
N TYR A 224 -7.70 -7.26 11.44
CA TYR A 224 -6.45 -6.55 11.69
C TYR A 224 -6.18 -5.52 10.59
N GLU A 225 -6.28 -5.91 9.32
CA GLU A 225 -6.04 -5.00 8.19
C GLU A 225 -7.03 -3.84 8.13
N ASN A 226 -8.32 -4.12 8.30
CA ASN A 226 -9.36 -3.10 8.13
C ASN A 226 -9.54 -2.20 9.35
N ARG A 227 -9.29 -2.70 10.56
CA ARG A 227 -9.59 -1.96 11.80
C ARG A 227 -8.35 -1.64 12.60
N ASP A 228 -7.52 -2.63 12.90
CA ASP A 228 -6.50 -2.48 13.94
C ASP A 228 -5.19 -1.88 13.40
N ARG A 229 -4.83 -2.15 12.13
CA ARG A 229 -3.66 -1.58 11.45
C ARG A 229 -3.77 -0.05 11.27
N PRO A 230 -4.91 0.53 10.82
CA PRO A 230 -5.09 1.98 10.84
C PRO A 230 -4.95 2.59 12.23
N ILE A 231 -5.48 1.92 13.27
CA ILE A 231 -5.37 2.39 14.67
C ILE A 231 -3.91 2.38 15.14
N LEU A 232 -3.15 1.34 14.81
CA LEU A 232 -1.72 1.26 15.10
C LEU A 232 -0.94 2.40 14.44
N ILE A 233 -1.20 2.67 13.15
CA ILE A 233 -0.54 3.73 12.38
C ILE A 233 -0.86 5.10 12.97
N LEU A 234 -2.15 5.38 13.23
CA LEU A 234 -2.60 6.63 13.83
C LEU A 234 -2.05 6.80 15.25
N GLY A 235 -2.04 5.74 16.06
CA GLY A 235 -1.48 5.74 17.41
C GLY A 235 0.01 6.04 17.42
N SER A 236 0.76 5.41 16.51
CA SER A 236 2.20 5.63 16.36
C SER A 236 2.51 7.08 15.94
N GLY A 237 1.74 7.62 15.01
CA GLY A 237 1.85 9.03 14.59
C GLY A 237 1.54 10.01 15.72
N ALA A 238 0.47 9.76 16.49
CA ALA A 238 0.11 10.58 17.64
C ALA A 238 1.18 10.54 18.75
N LEU A 239 1.78 9.38 19.00
CA LEU A 239 2.88 9.22 19.94
C LEU A 239 4.11 10.04 19.52
N ALA A 240 4.55 9.87 18.27
CA ALA A 240 5.71 10.59 17.74
C ALA A 240 5.50 12.12 17.74
N GLY A 241 4.32 12.57 17.29
CA GLY A 241 3.95 13.99 17.32
C GLY A 241 3.87 14.55 18.74
N GLY A 242 3.31 13.78 19.67
CA GLY A 242 3.25 14.14 21.09
C GLY A 242 4.64 14.27 21.74
N MET A 243 5.56 13.35 21.44
CA MET A 243 6.95 13.42 21.92
C MET A 243 7.71 14.61 21.34
N MET A 244 7.53 14.92 20.04
CA MET A 244 8.15 16.12 19.44
C MET A 244 7.61 17.41 20.07
N ALA A 245 6.31 17.50 20.32
CA ALA A 245 5.70 18.66 20.97
C ALA A 245 6.24 18.86 22.40
N LEU A 246 6.41 17.78 23.17
CA LEU A 246 7.04 17.82 24.49
C LEU A 246 8.52 18.25 24.41
N GLY A 247 9.27 17.74 23.42
CA GLY A 247 10.67 18.11 23.20
C GLY A 247 10.83 19.59 22.84
N LEU A 248 9.99 20.12 21.94
CA LEU A 248 10.01 21.54 21.57
C LEU A 248 9.57 22.44 22.72
N GLY A 249 8.53 22.04 23.46
CA GLY A 249 8.05 22.79 24.63
C GLY A 249 9.09 22.88 25.74
N THR A 250 9.80 21.78 26.01
CA THR A 250 10.91 21.75 27.00
C THR A 250 12.11 22.57 26.54
N TRP A 251 12.49 22.47 25.26
CA TRP A 251 13.57 23.30 24.71
C TRP A 251 13.25 24.80 24.79
N TRP A 252 12.05 25.21 24.39
CA TRP A 252 11.62 26.61 24.46
C TRP A 252 11.66 27.14 25.89
N PHE A 253 11.11 26.38 26.85
CA PHE A 253 11.12 26.75 28.29
C PHE A 253 12.53 26.91 28.87
N LEU A 254 13.50 26.11 28.41
CA LEU A 254 14.90 26.23 28.85
C LEU A 254 15.65 27.37 28.18
N SER A 255 15.18 27.85 27.02
CA SER A 255 15.84 28.89 26.23
C SER A 255 15.40 30.31 26.55
N THR A 256 14.27 30.49 27.25
CA THR A 256 13.77 31.80 27.65
C THR A 256 14.48 32.32 28.91
N PRO A 257 15.17 33.47 28.85
CA PRO A 257 15.80 34.07 30.02
C PRO A 257 14.73 34.49 31.04
N GLN A 258 14.99 34.25 32.33
CA GLN A 258 14.14 34.74 33.40
C GLN A 258 14.47 36.21 33.66
N GLU A 259 13.54 37.11 33.33
CA GLU A 259 13.59 38.53 33.70
C GLU A 259 13.16 38.75 35.16
#